data_AF-A0A846C8I2-F1
#
_entry.id   AF-A0A846C8I2-F1
#
_cell.length_a   1.000
_cell.length_b   1.000
_cell.length_c   1.000
_cell.angle_alpha   90.00
_cell.angle_beta   90.00
_cell.angle_gamma   90.00
#
_symmetry.space_group_name_H-M   'P 1'
#
loop_
_entity.id
_entity.type
_entity.pdbx_description
1 polymer ?
#
loop_
_entity_poly.entity_id
_entity_poly.type
_entity_poly.pdbx_seq_one_letter_code
_entity_poly.pdbx_strand_id
1 'polypeptide(L)'
;MVPKILALDFDGVLCDGLLEYFQASWRTYCQIWNPDSQEPPEDIAPKFYRLRPVIETGWEMPVLVRALILEIPEEKILQDWSTVAKEIVESEQLDAADTGKKLDLNRDKWISSDLDSWLSLHRFYPGVIERVQQILSENSTELFIVTTKEGRFAKQLLQQQGVQLPEDRIIGKECKRPKYQTLRQIIENLSEEAANLW
;
A
#
# COMPACT_ATOMS: atom_id res chain seq x y z
N MET A 1 20.87 -20.85 -7.66
CA MET A 1 20.69 -20.19 -8.97
C MET A 1 20.38 -18.73 -8.68
N VAL A 2 20.89 -17.78 -9.46
CA VAL A 2 20.57 -16.35 -9.32
C VAL A 2 19.55 -16.02 -10.42
N PRO A 3 18.42 -15.36 -10.14
CA PRO A 3 17.44 -15.04 -11.16
C PRO A 3 17.96 -13.99 -12.14
N LYS A 4 17.46 -14.03 -13.38
CA LYS A 4 17.69 -12.92 -14.33
C LYS A 4 16.78 -11.74 -14.02
N ILE A 5 15.58 -12.01 -13.51
CA ILE A 5 14.58 -10.99 -13.16
C ILE A 5 14.16 -11.21 -11.70
N LEU A 6 14.19 -10.15 -10.90
CA LEU A 6 13.62 -10.15 -9.55
C LEU A 6 12.50 -9.11 -9.49
N ALA A 7 11.26 -9.54 -9.30
CA ALA A 7 10.09 -8.68 -9.24
C ALA A 7 9.49 -8.67 -7.82
N LEU A 8 9.74 -7.59 -7.07
CA LEU A 8 9.35 -7.50 -5.66
C LEU A 8 8.06 -6.72 -5.48
N ASP A 9 7.19 -7.19 -4.58
CA ASP A 9 6.14 -6.33 -4.05
C ASP A 9 6.72 -5.29 -3.08
N PHE A 10 6.25 -4.05 -3.16
CA PHE A 10 6.80 -2.99 -2.33
C PHE A 10 6.43 -3.16 -0.85
N ASP A 11 5.14 -3.07 -0.51
CA ASP A 11 4.74 -3.09 0.91
C ASP A 11 4.83 -4.51 1.52
N GLY A 12 4.64 -5.56 0.72
CA GLY A 12 4.72 -6.96 1.17
C GLY A 12 6.14 -7.53 1.30
N VAL A 13 7.17 -6.89 0.72
CA VAL A 13 8.56 -7.41 0.76
C VAL A 13 9.57 -6.37 1.22
N LEU A 14 9.39 -5.09 0.85
CA LEU A 14 10.40 -4.06 1.11
C LEU A 14 10.03 -3.18 2.31
N CYS A 15 8.79 -2.74 2.40
CA CYS A 15 8.42 -1.63 3.27
C CYS A 15 7.16 -1.91 4.09
N ASP A 16 7.26 -1.82 5.41
CA ASP A 16 6.10 -1.74 6.29
C ASP A 16 5.52 -0.32 6.25
N GLY A 17 4.35 -0.18 5.64
CA GLY A 17 3.57 1.06 5.59
C GLY A 17 2.36 1.07 6.53
N LEU A 18 2.28 0.13 7.49
CA LEU A 18 1.06 -0.08 8.28
C LEU A 18 0.66 1.15 9.11
N LEU A 19 1.64 1.88 9.64
CA LEU A 19 1.39 3.15 10.35
C LEU A 19 0.80 4.20 9.42
N GLU A 20 1.35 4.34 8.21
CA GLU A 20 0.82 5.26 7.20
C GLU A 20 -0.62 4.90 6.81
N TYR A 21 -0.88 3.60 6.59
CA TYR A 21 -2.21 3.13 6.23
C TYR A 21 -3.24 3.56 7.27
N PHE A 22 -2.94 3.37 8.55
CA PHE A 22 -3.84 3.78 9.62
C PHE A 22 -4.02 5.30 9.67
N GLN A 23 -2.93 6.06 9.64
CA GLN A 23 -2.99 7.53 9.72
C GLN A 23 -3.75 8.14 8.53
N ALA A 24 -3.50 7.67 7.31
CA ALA A 24 -4.23 8.10 6.12
C ALA A 24 -5.72 7.72 6.19
N SER A 25 -6.02 6.53 6.73
CA SER A 25 -7.39 6.07 6.94
C SER A 25 -8.12 6.91 7.97
N TRP A 26 -7.49 7.22 9.09
CA TRP A 26 -8.06 8.06 10.14
C TRP A 26 -8.34 9.48 9.66
N ARG A 27 -7.41 10.10 8.94
CA ARG A 27 -7.63 11.44 8.33
C ARG A 27 -8.80 11.43 7.35
N THR A 28 -8.89 10.39 6.53
CA THR A 28 -9.99 10.23 5.56
C THR A 28 -11.31 9.95 6.28
N TYR A 29 -11.27 9.17 7.36
CA TYR A 29 -12.41 8.95 8.23
C TYR A 29 -12.92 10.28 8.83
N CYS A 30 -12.02 11.09 9.38
CA CYS A 30 -12.38 12.39 9.94
C CYS A 30 -13.03 13.31 8.90
N GLN A 31 -12.52 13.29 7.66
CA GLN A 31 -13.08 14.07 6.55
C GLN A 31 -14.49 13.61 6.14
N ILE A 32 -14.77 12.30 6.17
CA ILE A 32 -16.05 11.75 5.71
C ILE A 32 -17.11 11.86 6.82
N TRP A 33 -16.77 11.49 8.05
CA TRP A 33 -17.72 11.34 9.14
C TRP A 33 -17.74 12.48 10.16
N ASN A 34 -16.79 13.41 10.12
CA ASN A 34 -16.70 14.56 11.02
C ASN A 34 -16.92 14.19 12.50
N PRO A 35 -16.10 13.29 13.07
CA PRO A 35 -16.18 12.92 14.48
C PRO A 35 -15.87 14.13 15.38
N ASP A 36 -16.36 14.09 16.62
CA ASP A 36 -16.11 15.14 17.62
C ASP A 36 -14.61 15.29 17.95
N SER A 37 -13.86 14.19 17.92
CA SER A 37 -12.41 14.16 18.13
C SER A 37 -11.66 13.92 16.81
N GLN A 38 -10.60 14.69 16.58
CA GLN A 38 -9.67 14.47 15.48
C GLN A 38 -8.55 13.48 15.84
N GLU A 39 -8.48 13.05 17.10
CA GLU A 39 -7.56 12.00 17.56
C GLU A 39 -8.28 10.65 17.63
N PRO A 40 -7.65 9.57 17.11
CA PRO A 40 -8.24 8.24 17.19
C PRO A 40 -8.27 7.74 18.64
N PRO A 41 -9.33 7.02 19.05
CA PRO A 41 -9.29 6.26 20.29
C PRO A 41 -8.13 5.26 20.31
N GLU A 42 -7.52 5.06 21.47
CA GLU A 42 -6.26 4.29 21.63
C GLU A 42 -6.36 2.85 21.12
N ASP A 43 -7.54 2.24 21.17
CA ASP A 43 -7.77 0.84 20.81
C ASP A 43 -8.02 0.64 19.30
N ILE A 44 -8.29 1.70 18.54
CA ILE A 44 -8.62 1.59 17.12
C ILE A 44 -7.39 1.24 16.28
N ALA A 45 -6.23 1.83 16.55
CA ALA A 45 -5.02 1.53 15.76
C ALA A 45 -4.58 0.06 15.90
N PRO A 46 -4.47 -0.52 17.12
CA PRO A 46 -4.15 -1.94 17.28
C PRO A 46 -5.16 -2.88 16.61
N LYS A 47 -6.47 -2.55 16.65
CA LYS A 47 -7.52 -3.31 15.96
C LYS A 47 -7.36 -3.25 14.45
N PHE A 48 -7.14 -2.05 13.90
CA PHE A 48 -6.89 -1.86 12.47
C PHE A 48 -5.68 -2.69 12.00
N TYR A 49 -4.59 -2.73 12.78
CA TYR A 49 -3.40 -3.52 12.44
C TYR A 49 -3.69 -5.02 12.35
N ARG A 50 -4.46 -5.58 13.28
CA ARG A 50 -4.87 -6.99 13.25
C ARG A 50 -5.77 -7.31 12.07
N LEU A 51 -6.65 -6.38 11.72
CA LEU A 51 -7.65 -6.54 10.67
C LEU A 51 -7.13 -6.16 9.28
N ARG A 52 -5.92 -5.59 9.16
CA ARG A 52 -5.33 -5.20 7.86
C ARG A 52 -5.44 -6.28 6.77
N PRO A 53 -5.30 -7.59 7.05
CA PRO A 53 -5.41 -8.63 6.01
C PRO A 53 -6.76 -8.68 5.27
N VAL A 54 -7.85 -8.14 5.84
CA VAL A 54 -9.15 -8.13 5.15
C VAL A 54 -9.24 -7.11 4.02
N ILE A 55 -8.38 -6.08 4.06
CA ILE A 55 -8.40 -4.99 3.09
C ILE A 55 -7.76 -5.45 1.78
N GLU A 56 -8.57 -5.48 0.72
CA GLU A 56 -8.14 -5.80 -0.64
C GLU A 56 -7.77 -4.54 -1.43
N THR A 57 -8.49 -3.44 -1.18
CA THR A 57 -8.33 -2.18 -1.92
C THR A 57 -8.26 -0.96 -1.00
N GLY A 58 -7.57 0.10 -1.45
CA GLY A 58 -7.29 1.24 -0.58
C GLY A 58 -8.52 1.95 -0.01
N TRP A 59 -9.64 2.01 -0.75
CA TRP A 59 -10.85 2.69 -0.29
C TRP A 59 -11.53 1.99 0.91
N GLU A 60 -11.23 0.71 1.15
CA GLU A 60 -11.76 -0.05 2.28
C GLU A 60 -11.13 0.38 3.61
N MET A 61 -9.93 0.99 3.60
CA MET A 61 -9.22 1.29 4.85
C MET A 61 -9.97 2.29 5.75
N PRO A 62 -10.49 3.44 5.26
CA PRO A 62 -11.34 4.31 6.07
C PRO A 62 -12.66 3.65 6.49
N VAL A 63 -13.20 2.73 5.67
CA VAL A 63 -14.42 1.98 5.99
C VAL A 63 -14.16 0.99 7.12
N LEU A 64 -12.97 0.39 7.18
CA LEU A 64 -12.57 -0.48 8.30
C LEU A 64 -12.50 0.33 9.61
N VAL A 65 -11.95 1.55 9.55
CA VAL A 65 -11.99 2.47 10.70
C VAL A 65 -13.44 2.75 11.11
N ARG A 66 -14.34 3.00 10.15
CA ARG A 66 -15.77 3.20 10.45
C ARG A 66 -16.40 1.98 11.11
N ALA A 67 -16.13 0.77 10.62
CA ALA A 67 -16.61 -0.48 11.22
C ALA A 67 -16.16 -0.64 12.68
N LEU A 68 -14.92 -0.28 12.98
CA LEU A 68 -14.37 -0.30 14.34
C LEU A 68 -15.05 0.72 15.26
N ILE A 69 -15.35 1.93 14.76
CA ILE A 69 -16.07 2.95 15.53
C ILE A 69 -17.54 2.56 15.76
N LEU A 70 -18.14 1.84 14.82
CA LEU A 70 -19.48 1.25 14.97
C LEU A 70 -19.48 -0.01 15.85
N GLU A 71 -18.34 -0.35 16.47
CA GLU A 71 -18.15 -1.51 17.34
C GLU A 71 -18.57 -2.84 16.69
N ILE A 72 -18.40 -2.96 15.38
CA ILE A 72 -18.63 -4.23 14.68
C ILE A 72 -17.60 -5.26 15.19
N PRO A 73 -18.01 -6.47 15.60
CA PRO A 73 -17.10 -7.48 16.14
C PRO A 73 -15.94 -7.82 15.18
N GLU A 74 -14.71 -7.91 15.71
CA GLU A 74 -13.51 -8.23 14.92
C GLU A 74 -13.69 -9.57 14.18
N GLU A 75 -14.34 -10.57 14.80
CA GLU A 75 -14.61 -11.86 14.19
C GLU A 75 -15.53 -11.74 12.96
N LYS A 76 -16.55 -10.86 13.01
CA LYS A 76 -17.44 -10.63 11.87
C LYS A 76 -16.67 -9.96 10.73
N ILE A 77 -15.83 -8.98 11.06
CA ILE A 77 -14.97 -8.31 10.07
C ILE A 77 -14.02 -9.32 9.40
N LEU A 78 -13.37 -10.19 10.18
CA LEU A 78 -12.45 -11.20 9.65
C LEU A 78 -13.14 -12.24 8.75
N GLN A 79 -14.37 -12.62 9.07
CA GLN A 79 -15.09 -13.68 8.37
C GLN A 79 -15.80 -13.19 7.11
N ASP A 80 -16.31 -11.96 7.10
CA ASP A 80 -17.23 -11.47 6.06
C ASP A 80 -17.06 -9.97 5.79
N TRP A 81 -15.81 -9.54 5.60
CA TRP A 81 -15.48 -8.14 5.36
C TRP A 81 -16.23 -7.53 4.18
N SER A 82 -16.35 -8.27 3.08
CA SER A 82 -17.00 -7.76 1.86
C SER A 82 -18.45 -7.36 2.11
N THR A 83 -19.19 -8.14 2.90
CA THR A 83 -20.56 -7.81 3.31
C THR A 83 -20.58 -6.63 4.27
N VAL A 84 -19.72 -6.62 5.30
CA VAL A 84 -19.63 -5.51 6.27
C VAL A 84 -19.32 -4.18 5.58
N ALA A 85 -18.32 -4.15 4.71
CA ALA A 85 -17.93 -2.95 3.98
C ALA A 85 -19.07 -2.45 3.09
N LYS A 86 -19.75 -3.37 2.38
CA LYS A 86 -20.91 -3.05 1.54
C LYS A 86 -22.05 -2.46 2.36
N GLU A 87 -22.40 -3.07 3.49
CA GLU A 87 -23.47 -2.59 4.39
C GLU A 87 -23.19 -1.15 4.85
N ILE A 88 -21.96 -0.84 5.25
CA ILE A 88 -21.56 0.51 5.67
C ILE A 88 -21.68 1.50 4.50
N VAL A 89 -21.09 1.16 3.34
CA VAL A 89 -21.11 2.03 2.17
C VAL A 89 -22.54 2.35 1.72
N GLU A 90 -23.42 1.34 1.67
CA GLU A 90 -24.81 1.52 1.24
C GLU A 90 -25.65 2.29 2.27
N SER A 91 -25.55 1.92 3.56
CA SER A 91 -26.34 2.56 4.62
C SER A 91 -25.98 4.03 4.85
N GLU A 92 -24.71 4.38 4.63
CA GLU A 92 -24.20 5.74 4.83
C GLU A 92 -24.06 6.51 3.51
N GLN A 93 -24.60 5.97 2.40
CA GLN A 93 -24.66 6.61 1.08
C GLN A 93 -23.28 7.05 0.55
N LEU A 94 -22.26 6.23 0.80
CA LEU A 94 -20.91 6.47 0.33
C LEU A 94 -20.73 5.93 -1.09
N ASP A 95 -19.74 6.49 -1.79
CA ASP A 95 -19.23 5.94 -3.04
C ASP A 95 -17.80 5.43 -2.83
N ALA A 96 -17.54 4.18 -3.20
CA ALA A 96 -16.24 3.54 -3.00
C ALA A 96 -15.14 4.25 -3.79
N ALA A 97 -15.44 4.71 -5.02
CA ALA A 97 -14.46 5.41 -5.84
C ALA A 97 -14.13 6.79 -5.28
N ASP A 98 -15.12 7.53 -4.78
CA ASP A 98 -14.95 8.81 -4.11
C ASP A 98 -14.21 8.68 -2.78
N THR A 99 -14.49 7.64 -2.00
CA THR A 99 -13.74 7.30 -0.77
C THR A 99 -12.27 7.05 -1.08
N GLY A 100 -11.97 6.27 -2.12
CA GLY A 100 -10.61 6.06 -2.60
C GLY A 100 -9.93 7.36 -3.05
N LYS A 101 -10.65 8.23 -3.79
CA LYS A 101 -10.12 9.53 -4.20
C LYS A 101 -9.81 10.44 -3.02
N LYS A 102 -10.66 10.48 -1.99
CA LYS A 102 -10.43 11.26 -0.77
C LYS A 102 -9.17 10.77 -0.04
N LEU A 103 -8.99 9.45 0.06
CA LEU A 103 -7.79 8.86 0.64
C LEU A 103 -6.52 9.28 -0.13
N ASP A 104 -6.53 9.12 -1.45
CA ASP A 104 -5.38 9.47 -2.30
C ASP A 104 -5.09 10.99 -2.23
N LEU A 105 -6.12 11.84 -2.23
CA LEU A 105 -5.96 13.30 -2.07
C LEU A 105 -5.40 13.69 -0.70
N ASN A 106 -5.79 13.00 0.38
CA ASN A 106 -5.25 13.26 1.71
C ASN A 106 -3.75 12.91 1.78
N ARG A 107 -3.33 11.83 1.13
CA ARG A 107 -1.91 11.48 0.97
C ARG A 107 -1.18 12.54 0.17
N ASP A 108 -1.71 12.95 -0.97
CA ASP A 108 -1.08 13.99 -1.81
C ASP A 108 -0.92 15.32 -1.07
N LYS A 109 -1.94 15.76 -0.34
CA LYS A 109 -1.86 16.96 0.50
C LYS A 109 -0.82 16.82 1.60
N TRP A 110 -0.73 15.65 2.23
CA TRP A 110 0.26 15.40 3.27
C TRP A 110 1.68 15.42 2.71
N ILE A 111 1.93 14.67 1.64
CA ILE A 111 3.24 14.58 0.97
C ILE A 111 3.70 15.95 0.47
N SER A 112 2.78 16.78 -0.04
CA SER A 112 3.11 18.12 -0.53
C SER A 112 3.35 19.15 0.59
N SER A 113 2.76 18.95 1.77
CA SER A 113 2.92 19.88 2.90
C SER A 113 4.05 19.49 3.84
N ASP A 114 4.25 18.20 4.08
CA ASP A 114 5.23 17.66 5.02
C ASP A 114 5.62 16.23 4.60
N LEU A 115 6.53 16.17 3.63
CA LEU A 115 7.05 14.92 3.09
C LEU A 115 7.73 14.07 4.16
N ASP A 116 8.55 14.68 5.02
CA ASP A 116 9.35 13.97 6.02
C ASP A 116 8.47 13.29 7.06
N SER A 117 7.42 13.96 7.54
CA SER A 117 6.47 13.33 8.47
C SER A 117 5.73 12.14 7.84
N TRP A 118 5.36 12.22 6.55
CA TRP A 118 4.73 11.10 5.86
C TRP A 118 5.71 9.93 5.66
N LEU A 119 6.96 10.23 5.30
CA LEU A 119 8.01 9.22 5.14
C LEU A 119 8.38 8.55 6.46
N SER A 120 8.31 9.27 7.58
CA SER A 120 8.58 8.73 8.93
C SER A 120 7.63 7.61 9.38
N LEU A 121 6.49 7.45 8.69
CA LEU A 121 5.49 6.40 8.95
C LEU A 121 5.77 5.10 8.22
N HIS A 122 6.89 5.04 7.51
CA HIS A 122 7.32 3.88 6.77
C HIS A 122 8.59 3.31 7.36
N ARG A 123 8.68 2.00 7.39
CA ARG A 123 9.88 1.29 7.84
C ARG A 123 10.24 0.20 6.85
N PHE A 124 11.43 0.25 6.28
CA PHE A 124 11.94 -0.88 5.52
C PHE A 124 12.20 -2.08 6.43
N TYR A 125 11.87 -3.28 5.94
CA TYR A 125 12.14 -4.49 6.71
C TYR A 125 13.67 -4.66 6.92
N PRO A 126 14.12 -5.19 8.06
CA PRO A 126 15.55 -5.30 8.35
C PRO A 126 16.33 -6.05 7.25
N GLY A 127 17.40 -5.44 6.73
CA GLY A 127 18.30 -6.06 5.75
C GLY A 127 17.86 -5.98 4.29
N VAL A 128 16.64 -5.52 3.99
CA VAL A 128 16.11 -5.55 2.61
C VAL A 128 16.73 -4.46 1.73
N ILE A 129 17.01 -3.28 2.28
CA ILE A 129 17.65 -2.19 1.53
C ILE A 129 19.07 -2.55 1.16
N GLU A 130 19.83 -3.10 2.09
CA GLU A 130 21.19 -3.56 1.87
C GLU A 130 21.22 -4.63 0.78
N ARG A 131 20.25 -5.57 0.81
CA ARG A 131 20.13 -6.60 -0.23
C ARG A 131 19.78 -6.01 -1.60
N VAL A 132 18.85 -5.05 -1.65
CA VAL A 132 18.47 -4.37 -2.90
C VAL A 132 19.67 -3.60 -3.49
N GLN A 133 20.40 -2.85 -2.67
CA GLN A 133 21.60 -2.12 -3.09
C GLN A 133 22.67 -3.08 -3.62
N GLN A 134 22.88 -4.21 -2.94
CA GLN A 134 23.80 -5.24 -3.41
C GLN A 134 23.41 -5.76 -4.80
N ILE A 135 22.14 -6.13 -5.01
CA ILE A 135 21.64 -6.63 -6.31
C ILE A 135 21.88 -5.61 -7.42
N LEU A 136 21.60 -4.32 -7.15
CA LEU A 136 21.84 -3.24 -8.10
C LEU A 136 23.33 -3.06 -8.42
N SER A 137 24.21 -3.21 -7.43
CA SER A 137 25.66 -3.10 -7.62
C SER A 137 26.26 -4.27 -8.42
N GLU A 138 25.71 -5.47 -8.27
CA GLU A 138 26.17 -6.68 -8.97
C GLU A 138 25.78 -6.67 -10.46
N ASN A 139 24.72 -5.93 -10.81
CA ASN A 139 24.22 -5.75 -12.17
C ASN A 139 24.01 -7.07 -12.95
N SER A 140 23.67 -8.15 -12.22
CA SER A 140 23.47 -9.49 -12.77
C SER A 140 22.00 -9.92 -12.82
N THR A 141 21.12 -9.15 -12.14
CA THR A 141 19.68 -9.38 -12.03
C THR A 141 18.95 -8.07 -12.30
N GLU A 142 17.95 -8.12 -13.17
CA GLU A 142 17.05 -7.01 -13.46
C GLU A 142 16.00 -6.90 -12.35
N LEU A 143 16.12 -5.85 -11.51
CA LEU A 143 15.21 -5.59 -10.40
C LEU A 143 14.00 -4.76 -10.85
N PHE A 144 12.80 -5.26 -10.55
CA PHE A 144 11.52 -4.56 -10.71
C PHE A 144 10.78 -4.47 -9.38
N ILE A 145 10.05 -3.38 -9.20
CA ILE A 145 9.05 -3.23 -8.15
C ILE A 145 7.67 -3.34 -8.80
N VAL A 146 6.84 -4.27 -8.33
CA VAL A 146 5.49 -4.51 -8.84
C VAL A 146 4.51 -4.43 -7.68
N THR A 147 3.84 -3.28 -7.56
CA THR A 147 3.06 -2.93 -6.36
C THR A 147 1.67 -2.40 -6.68
N THR A 148 0.74 -2.57 -5.74
CA THR A 148 -0.58 -1.93 -5.75
C THR A 148 -0.57 -0.55 -5.09
N LYS A 149 0.59 -0.10 -4.59
CA LYS A 149 0.87 1.29 -4.21
C LYS A 149 1.08 2.13 -5.47
N GLU A 150 0.87 3.43 -5.37
CA GLU A 150 1.19 4.35 -6.46
C GLU A 150 2.72 4.40 -6.65
N GLY A 151 3.19 4.23 -7.88
CA GLY A 151 4.62 4.08 -8.18
C GLY A 151 5.44 5.28 -7.70
N ARG A 152 4.85 6.49 -7.77
CA ARG A 152 5.46 7.73 -7.26
C ARG A 152 5.82 7.65 -5.76
N PHE A 153 5.00 7.00 -4.94
CA PHE A 153 5.23 6.88 -3.50
C PHE A 153 6.33 5.86 -3.20
N ALA A 154 6.30 4.71 -3.88
CA ALA A 154 7.36 3.71 -3.78
C ALA A 154 8.71 4.29 -4.20
N LYS A 155 8.74 5.08 -5.28
CA LYS A 155 9.94 5.76 -5.77
C LYS A 155 10.53 6.72 -4.73
N GLN A 156 9.71 7.57 -4.12
CA GLN A 156 10.18 8.52 -3.09
C GLN A 156 10.78 7.80 -1.88
N LEU A 157 10.14 6.73 -1.41
CA LEU A 157 10.62 5.92 -0.29
C LEU A 157 11.96 5.24 -0.60
N LEU A 158 12.12 4.68 -1.80
CA LEU A 158 13.39 4.08 -2.23
C LEU A 158 14.51 5.12 -2.33
N GLN A 159 14.21 6.29 -2.89
CA GLN A 159 15.18 7.37 -3.04
C GLN A 159 15.72 7.86 -1.69
N GLN A 160 14.90 7.92 -0.65
CA GLN A 160 15.37 8.26 0.70
C GLN A 160 16.38 7.26 1.26
N GLN A 161 16.32 6.00 0.84
CA GLN A 161 17.30 4.97 1.22
C GLN A 161 18.50 4.90 0.27
N GLY A 162 18.65 5.89 -0.63
CA GLY A 162 19.70 5.90 -1.64
C GLY A 162 19.50 4.86 -2.74
N VAL A 163 18.33 4.24 -2.85
CA VAL A 163 18.00 3.28 -3.92
C VAL A 163 17.41 4.04 -5.09
N GLN A 164 18.11 4.01 -6.23
CA GLN A 164 17.65 4.61 -7.48
C GLN A 164 17.30 3.52 -8.49
N LEU A 165 16.03 3.48 -8.88
CA LEU A 165 15.52 2.62 -9.95
C LEU A 165 14.96 3.48 -11.09
N PRO A 166 15.18 3.06 -12.35
CA PRO A 166 14.47 3.62 -13.50
C PRO A 166 12.94 3.58 -13.30
N GLU A 167 12.23 4.58 -13.81
CA GLU A 167 10.77 4.70 -13.62
C GLU A 167 10.00 3.53 -14.22
N ASP A 168 10.46 3.02 -15.37
CA ASP A 168 9.89 1.85 -16.05
C ASP A 168 10.10 0.53 -15.28
N ARG A 169 10.91 0.54 -14.21
CA ARG A 169 11.09 -0.59 -13.29
C ARG A 169 10.27 -0.48 -12.00
N ILE A 170 9.50 0.59 -11.83
CA ILE A 170 8.56 0.75 -10.71
C ILE A 170 7.15 0.75 -11.29
N ILE A 171 6.50 -0.42 -11.25
CA ILE A 171 5.18 -0.64 -11.83
C ILE A 171 4.14 -0.56 -10.71
N GLY A 172 3.52 0.62 -10.59
CA GLY A 172 2.54 0.93 -9.56
C GLY A 172 1.07 0.76 -9.98
N LYS A 173 0.19 1.13 -9.04
CA LYS A 173 -1.29 1.16 -9.16
C LYS A 173 -1.78 1.85 -10.43
N GLU A 174 -1.12 2.91 -10.86
CA GLU A 174 -1.46 3.72 -12.03
C GLU A 174 -1.47 2.93 -13.35
N CYS A 175 -0.75 1.80 -13.43
CA CYS A 175 -0.77 0.91 -14.58
C CYS A 175 -2.09 0.14 -14.75
N LYS A 176 -2.96 0.12 -13.73
CA LYS A 176 -4.28 -0.54 -13.73
C LYS A 176 -4.25 -1.97 -14.29
N ARG A 177 -3.18 -2.71 -13.95
CA ARG A 177 -2.92 -4.05 -14.47
C ARG A 177 -2.68 -5.03 -13.31
N PRO A 178 -3.31 -6.21 -13.32
CA PRO A 178 -3.01 -7.26 -12.35
C PRO A 178 -1.53 -7.69 -12.40
N LYS A 179 -0.95 -8.00 -11.23
CA LYS A 179 0.48 -8.37 -11.14
C LYS A 179 0.86 -9.52 -12.06
N TYR A 180 0.04 -10.57 -12.16
CA TYR A 180 0.35 -11.72 -13.02
C TYR A 180 0.50 -11.33 -14.51
N GLN A 181 -0.26 -10.33 -14.98
CA GLN A 181 -0.12 -9.84 -16.35
C GLN A 181 1.14 -8.97 -16.48
N THR A 182 1.43 -8.14 -15.48
CA THR A 182 2.66 -7.35 -15.42
C THR A 182 3.90 -8.25 -15.48
N LEU A 183 3.95 -9.32 -14.69
CA LEU A 183 5.08 -10.26 -14.67
C LEU A 183 5.28 -10.92 -16.04
N ARG A 184 4.19 -11.33 -16.72
CA ARG A 184 4.27 -11.86 -18.09
C ARG A 184 4.85 -10.85 -19.07
N GLN A 185 4.44 -9.58 -18.99
CA GLN A 185 5.01 -8.54 -19.85
C GLN A 185 6.48 -8.28 -19.59
N ILE A 186 6.93 -8.33 -18.34
CA ILE A 186 8.36 -8.18 -18.01
C ILE A 186 9.16 -9.31 -18.67
N ILE A 187 8.69 -10.56 -18.55
CA ILE A 187 9.31 -11.74 -19.18
C ILE A 187 9.38 -11.57 -20.70
N GLU A 188 8.26 -11.19 -21.33
CA GLU A 188 8.19 -10.98 -22.78
C GLU A 188 9.12 -9.85 -23.25
N ASN A 189 9.13 -8.70 -22.56
CA ASN A 189 9.95 -7.55 -22.92
C ASN A 189 11.46 -7.82 -22.81
N LEU A 190 11.86 -8.63 -21.83
CA LEU A 190 13.26 -9.01 -21.64
C LEU A 190 13.65 -10.27 -22.43
N SER A 191 12.70 -10.89 -23.15
CA SER A 191 12.92 -12.15 -23.89
C SER A 191 13.50 -13.26 -23.00
N GLU A 192 13.03 -13.32 -21.75
CA GLU A 192 13.49 -14.28 -20.74
C GLU A 192 12.51 -15.45 -20.57
N GLU A 193 12.95 -16.51 -19.90
CA GLU A 193 12.07 -17.62 -19.53
C GLU A 193 11.42 -17.39 -18.16
N ALA A 194 10.20 -17.91 -17.97
CA ALA A 194 9.50 -17.80 -16.69
C ALA A 194 10.29 -18.40 -15.50
N ALA A 195 11.16 -19.38 -15.74
CA ALA A 195 12.03 -19.97 -14.72
C ALA A 195 13.10 -18.99 -14.19
N ASN A 196 13.38 -17.91 -14.93
CA ASN A 196 14.36 -16.89 -14.56
C ASN A 196 13.75 -15.69 -13.82
N LEU A 197 12.42 -15.65 -13.64
CA LEU A 197 11.71 -14.65 -12.86
C LEU A 197 11.43 -15.17 -11.46
N TRP A 198 11.91 -14.43 -10.46
CA TRP A 198 11.62 -14.65 -9.04
C TRP A 198 10.79 -13.49 -8.48
#